data_AF-A0A161J758-F1
#
_entry.id   AF-A0A161J758-F1
#
_cell.length_a   1.000
_cell.length_b   1.000
_cell.length_c   1.000
_cell.angle_alpha   90.00
_cell.angle_beta   90.00
_cell.angle_gamma   90.00
#
_symmetry.space_group_name_H-M   'P 1'
#
loop_
_entity.id
_entity.type
_entity.pdbx_description
1 polymer ?
#
loop_
_entity_poly.entity_id
_entity_poly.type
_entity_poly.pdbx_seq_one_letter_code
_entity_poly.pdbx_strand_id
1 'polypeptide(L)'
;MRISFKLFVMTVLLFNLLQTYVFASSQIVAEKKAGGFHYRIIADGEILTWSIGDGKKQSELQEGKKNQRELDQFREAVNEMSVQKFSLIIYILYLIFIGIMGYILYKKVAKKREELMAIVTLFAMYAIYKSYIAYEFFVEAQWDAKYYLAVLT
;
A
#
# COMPACT_ATOMS: atom_id res chain seq x y z
N MET A 1 5.15 19.34 -29.06
CA MET A 1 5.20 18.86 -27.65
C MET A 1 4.54 19.79 -26.61
N ARG A 2 3.87 20.90 -26.99
CA ARG A 2 3.15 21.78 -26.03
C ARG A 2 1.67 21.41 -25.85
N ILE A 3 1.06 20.80 -26.86
CA ILE A 3 -0.37 20.42 -26.87
C ILE A 3 -0.63 19.19 -25.99
N SER A 4 0.29 18.23 -25.98
CA SER A 4 0.20 17.00 -25.17
C SER A 4 0.24 17.26 -23.66
N PHE A 5 1.01 18.27 -23.22
CA PHE A 5 1.10 18.64 -21.80
C PHE A 5 -0.20 19.29 -21.29
N LYS A 6 -0.82 20.16 -22.10
CA LYS A 6 -2.10 20.79 -21.73
C LYS A 6 -3.25 19.77 -21.66
N LEU A 7 -3.30 18.84 -22.61
CA LEU A 7 -4.26 17.73 -22.59
C LEU A 7 -4.07 16.85 -21.36
N PHE A 8 -2.83 16.50 -21.02
CA PHE A 8 -2.52 15.73 -19.82
C PHE A 8 -2.98 16.42 -18.54
N VAL A 9 -2.67 17.72 -18.38
CA VAL A 9 -3.09 18.52 -17.22
C VAL A 9 -4.61 18.62 -17.13
N MET A 10 -5.31 18.81 -18.25
CA MET A 10 -6.78 18.90 -18.28
C MET A 10 -7.44 17.59 -17.91
N THR A 11 -6.91 16.45 -18.36
CA THR A 11 -7.41 15.12 -18.00
C THR A 11 -7.19 14.84 -16.51
N VAL A 12 -6.04 15.20 -15.95
CA VAL A 12 -5.78 15.08 -14.50
C VAL A 12 -6.74 15.97 -13.70
N LEU A 13 -7.01 17.20 -14.14
CA LEU A 13 -7.95 18.11 -13.48
C LEU A 13 -9.39 17.60 -13.50
N LEU A 14 -9.86 17.10 -14.65
CA LEU A 14 -11.19 16.49 -14.77
C LEU A 14 -11.35 15.24 -13.90
N PHE A 15 -10.28 14.45 -13.74
CA PHE A 15 -10.29 13.29 -12.84
C PHE A 15 -10.37 13.70 -11.36
N ASN A 16 -9.82 14.85 -10.97
CA ASN A 16 -9.89 15.36 -9.60
C ASN A 16 -11.24 16.04 -9.27
N LEU A 17 -12.00 16.51 -10.28
CA LEU A 17 -13.31 17.13 -10.07
C LEU A 17 -14.45 16.11 -9.92
N LEU A 18 -14.20 14.83 -10.22
CA LEU A 18 -15.11 13.72 -9.94
C LEU A 18 -15.02 13.30 -8.47
N GLN A 19 -15.40 14.17 -7.54
CA GLN A 19 -15.63 13.77 -6.14
C GLN A 19 -17.12 13.79 -5.80
N THR A 20 -17.68 12.59 -5.91
CA THR A 20 -18.70 11.93 -5.06
C THR A 20 -19.91 12.73 -4.57
N TYR A 21 -21.07 12.37 -5.11
CA TYR A 21 -22.37 12.50 -4.43
C TYR A 21 -22.40 11.56 -3.20
N VAL A 22 -22.81 12.08 -2.04
CA VAL A 22 -23.04 11.27 -0.83
C VAL A 22 -24.54 11.05 -0.67
N PHE A 23 -24.96 9.78 -0.76
CA PHE A 23 -26.31 9.32 -0.42
C PHE A 23 -26.29 8.81 1.03
N ALA A 24 -27.27 9.20 1.85
CA ALA A 24 -27.45 8.66 3.20
C ALA A 24 -28.10 7.27 3.12
N SER A 25 -27.24 6.26 3.09
CA SER A 25 -27.50 4.83 3.35
C SER A 25 -26.36 4.38 4.26
N SER A 26 -26.56 3.38 5.14
CA SER A 26 -25.57 2.85 6.10
C SER A 26 -24.15 3.01 5.55
N GLN A 27 -23.40 3.97 6.09
CA GLN A 27 -22.23 4.47 5.39
C GLN A 27 -21.05 3.56 5.71
N ILE A 28 -20.48 2.93 4.67
CA ILE A 28 -19.18 2.26 4.81
C ILE A 28 -18.18 3.35 5.17
N VAL A 29 -17.70 3.33 6.40
CA VAL A 29 -16.77 4.33 6.94
C VAL A 29 -15.37 4.07 6.42
N ALA A 30 -14.97 2.81 6.43
CA ALA A 30 -13.68 2.38 5.90
C ALA A 30 -13.73 0.91 5.49
N GLU A 31 -13.03 0.58 4.42
CA GLU A 31 -12.84 -0.79 3.97
C GLU A 31 -11.43 -0.95 3.44
N LYS A 32 -10.76 -2.05 3.80
CA LYS A 32 -9.46 -2.39 3.21
C LYS A 32 -9.20 -3.87 3.20
N LYS A 33 -8.36 -4.27 2.25
CA LYS A 33 -7.88 -5.64 2.08
C LYS A 33 -6.39 -5.65 1.77
N ALA A 34 -5.61 -6.37 2.56
CA ALA A 34 -4.16 -6.53 2.37
C ALA A 34 -3.67 -7.83 2.99
N GLY A 35 -2.68 -8.47 2.36
CA GLY A 35 -2.04 -9.68 2.91
C GLY A 35 -2.95 -10.89 3.14
N GLY A 36 -4.13 -10.93 2.49
CA GLY A 36 -5.17 -11.94 2.74
C GLY A 36 -6.21 -11.50 3.79
N PHE A 37 -5.88 -10.50 4.60
CA PHE A 37 -6.75 -9.92 5.61
C PHE A 37 -7.63 -8.82 5.03
N HIS A 38 -8.79 -8.61 5.67
CA HIS A 38 -9.70 -7.53 5.33
C HIS A 38 -10.44 -7.04 6.56
N TYR A 39 -10.85 -5.77 6.50
CA TYR A 39 -11.84 -5.19 7.39
C TYR A 39 -12.80 -4.31 6.59
N ARG A 40 -14.04 -4.22 7.06
CA ARG A 40 -15.06 -3.26 6.63
C ARG A 40 -15.76 -2.72 7.87
N ILE A 41 -15.85 -1.40 7.98
CA ILE A 41 -16.53 -0.69 9.07
C ILE A 41 -17.80 -0.06 8.51
N ILE A 42 -18.93 -0.39 9.10
CA ILE A 42 -20.24 0.16 8.75
C ILE A 42 -20.72 0.98 9.95
N ALA A 43 -21.05 2.25 9.71
CA ALA A 43 -21.70 3.09 10.72
C ALA A 43 -23.21 3.06 10.53
N ASP A 44 -23.92 2.76 11.62
CA ASP A 44 -25.37 2.92 11.75
C ASP A 44 -25.67 3.76 12.99
N GLY A 45 -25.82 5.08 12.79
CA GLY A 45 -25.89 6.05 13.88
C GLY A 45 -24.58 6.10 14.68
N GLU A 46 -24.67 5.85 15.99
CA GLU A 46 -23.52 5.79 16.91
C GLU A 46 -22.87 4.40 16.98
N ILE A 47 -23.43 3.41 16.30
CA ILE A 47 -22.97 2.03 16.34
C ILE A 47 -22.02 1.77 15.17
N LEU A 48 -20.81 1.30 15.49
CA LEU A 48 -19.86 0.80 14.50
C LEU A 48 -19.88 -0.72 14.47
N THR A 49 -20.17 -1.28 13.31
CA THR A 49 -20.12 -2.72 13.06
C THR A 49 -18.94 -3.04 12.15
N TRP A 50 -18.10 -3.97 12.59
CA TRP A 50 -16.93 -4.42 11.88
C TRP A 50 -17.17 -5.79 11.26
N SER A 51 -16.82 -5.93 9.99
CA SER A 51 -16.63 -7.22 9.33
C SER A 51 -15.13 -7.40 9.10
N ILE A 52 -14.53 -8.41 9.73
CA ILE A 52 -13.09 -8.69 9.67
C ILE A 52 -12.83 -10.13 9.24
N GLY A 53 -11.66 -10.41 8.67
CA GLY A 53 -11.30 -11.78 8.32
C GLY A 53 -10.00 -11.94 7.55
N ASP A 54 -9.65 -13.19 7.22
CA ASP A 54 -8.40 -13.61 6.57
C ASP A 54 -8.59 -14.32 5.21
N GLY A 55 -9.73 -14.08 4.55
CA GLY A 55 -10.08 -14.72 3.28
C GLY A 55 -10.51 -16.18 3.40
N LYS A 56 -10.33 -16.80 4.57
CA LYS A 56 -10.89 -18.12 4.92
C LYS A 56 -12.03 -18.00 5.92
N LYS A 57 -11.88 -17.10 6.90
CA LYS A 57 -12.88 -16.80 7.92
C LYS A 57 -13.28 -15.33 7.84
N GLN A 58 -14.54 -15.08 8.19
CA GLN A 58 -15.09 -13.74 8.36
C GLN A 58 -15.90 -13.73 9.64
N SER A 59 -15.75 -12.68 10.43
CA SER A 59 -16.51 -12.44 11.66
C SER A 59 -17.09 -11.04 11.61
N GLU A 60 -18.32 -10.92 12.10
CA GLU A 60 -18.99 -9.65 12.30
C GLU A 60 -19.12 -9.36 13.78
N LEU A 61 -18.76 -8.16 14.18
CA LEU A 61 -18.70 -7.78 15.58
C LEU A 61 -18.98 -6.28 15.74
N GLN A 62 -19.73 -5.94 16.78
CA GLN A 62 -20.00 -4.56 17.15
C GLN A 62 -18.82 -4.01 17.94
N GLU A 63 -18.39 -2.79 17.61
CA GLU A 63 -17.35 -2.10 18.37
C GLU A 63 -17.89 -1.71 19.75
N GLY A 64 -17.08 -1.98 20.77
CA GLY A 64 -17.34 -1.56 22.14
C GLY A 64 -16.04 -1.38 22.90
N LYS A 65 -16.15 -0.84 24.13
CA LYS A 65 -14.97 -0.52 24.96
C LYS A 65 -14.02 -1.70 25.23
N LYS A 66 -14.49 -2.94 25.08
CA LYS A 66 -13.72 -4.16 25.35
C LYS A 66 -12.88 -4.66 24.17
N ASN A 67 -13.25 -4.32 22.94
CA ASN A 67 -12.61 -4.82 21.71
C ASN A 67 -12.09 -3.70 20.80
N GLN A 68 -12.37 -2.44 21.12
CA GLN A 68 -11.98 -1.28 20.33
C GLN A 68 -10.47 -1.24 20.07
N ARG A 69 -9.65 -1.50 21.10
CA ARG A 69 -8.19 -1.48 20.96
C ARG A 69 -7.69 -2.52 19.97
N GLU A 70 -8.19 -3.75 20.08
CA GLU A 70 -7.80 -4.88 19.24
C GLU A 70 -8.26 -4.66 17.80
N LEU A 71 -9.44 -4.05 17.60
CA LEU A 71 -9.94 -3.67 16.27
C LEU A 71 -9.09 -2.57 15.63
N ASP A 72 -8.70 -1.55 16.40
CA ASP A 72 -7.82 -0.49 15.92
C ASP A 72 -6.45 -1.03 15.53
N GLN A 73 -5.89 -1.94 16.33
CA GLN A 73 -4.62 -2.59 16.04
C GLN A 73 -4.71 -3.53 14.83
N PHE A 74 -5.80 -4.29 14.70
CA PHE A 74 -6.05 -5.07 13.49
C PHE A 74 -6.15 -4.18 12.24
N ARG A 75 -6.89 -3.07 12.33
CA ARG A 75 -7.00 -2.07 11.25
C ARG A 75 -5.64 -1.51 10.86
N GLU A 76 -4.83 -1.14 11.85
CA GLU A 76 -3.49 -0.61 11.67
C GLU A 76 -2.59 -1.62 10.96
N ALA A 77 -2.57 -2.88 11.42
CA ALA A 77 -1.81 -3.95 10.79
C ALA A 77 -2.23 -4.20 9.32
N VAL A 78 -3.54 -4.22 9.02
CA VAL A 78 -4.03 -4.36 7.64
C VAL A 78 -3.65 -3.14 6.78
N ASN A 79 -3.69 -1.94 7.35
CA ASN A 79 -3.24 -0.73 6.67
C ASN A 79 -1.75 -0.76 6.37
N GLU A 80 -0.93 -1.15 7.34
CA GLU A 80 0.52 -1.22 7.23
C GLU A 80 0.92 -2.24 6.17
N MET A 81 0.32 -3.43 6.16
CA MET A 81 0.50 -4.40 5.08
C MET A 81 0.20 -3.80 3.70
N SER A 82 -0.87 -3.00 3.57
CA SER A 82 -1.19 -2.36 2.30
C SER A 82 -0.12 -1.36 1.86
N VAL A 83 0.38 -0.55 2.81
CA VAL A 83 1.40 0.48 2.56
C VAL A 83 2.72 -0.17 2.17
N GLN A 84 3.12 -1.22 2.90
CA GLN A 84 4.38 -1.90 2.64
C GLN A 84 4.35 -2.72 1.35
N LYS A 85 3.21 -3.35 1.04
CA LYS A 85 3.02 -3.99 -0.28
C LYS A 85 3.18 -3.00 -1.42
N PHE A 86 2.59 -1.81 -1.30
CA PHE A 86 2.73 -0.77 -2.32
C PHE A 86 4.17 -0.25 -2.41
N SER A 87 4.84 -0.06 -1.27
CA SER A 87 6.25 0.31 -1.19
C SER A 87 7.15 -0.71 -1.88
N LEU A 88 6.93 -2.02 -1.66
CA LEU A 88 7.65 -3.10 -2.35
C LEU A 88 7.49 -3.01 -3.86
N ILE A 89 6.27 -2.79 -4.35
CA ILE A 89 6.01 -2.64 -5.79
C ILE A 89 6.81 -1.45 -6.35
N ILE A 90 6.81 -0.31 -5.66
CA ILE A 90 7.58 0.87 -6.07
C ILE A 90 9.07 0.55 -6.15
N TYR A 91 9.66 -0.08 -5.12
CA TYR A 91 11.10 -0.35 -5.13
C TYR A 91 11.50 -1.42 -6.15
N ILE A 92 10.65 -2.41 -6.43
CA ILE A 92 10.87 -3.38 -7.51
C ILE A 92 10.85 -2.67 -8.87
N LEU A 93 9.87 -1.79 -9.12
CA LEU A 93 9.82 -1.00 -10.36
C LEU A 93 11.03 -0.08 -10.48
N TYR A 94 11.48 0.51 -9.38
CA TYR A 94 12.68 1.34 -9.33
C TYR A 94 13.94 0.53 -9.65
N LEU A 95 14.07 -0.70 -9.14
CA LEU A 95 15.16 -1.61 -9.49
C LEU A 95 15.17 -1.96 -10.98
N ILE A 96 14.01 -2.23 -11.57
CA ILE A 96 13.91 -2.48 -13.03
C ILE A 96 14.38 -1.26 -13.81
N PHE A 97 13.96 -0.06 -13.41
CA PHE A 97 14.40 1.20 -14.03
C PHE A 97 15.91 1.39 -13.94
N ILE A 98 16.50 1.17 -12.76
CA ILE A 98 17.96 1.22 -12.55
C ILE A 98 18.66 0.18 -13.44
N GLY A 99 18.12 -1.03 -13.56
CA GLY A 99 18.67 -2.08 -14.42
C GLY A 99 18.68 -1.69 -15.90
N ILE A 100 17.58 -1.11 -16.41
CA ILE A 100 17.49 -0.59 -17.78
C ILE A 100 18.50 0.53 -17.99
N MET A 101 18.57 1.49 -17.06
CA MET A 101 19.50 2.61 -17.15
C MET A 101 20.95 2.13 -17.13
N GLY A 102 21.29 1.21 -16.23
CA GLY A 102 22.60 0.57 -16.14
C GLY A 102 22.97 -0.15 -17.43
N TYR A 103 22.05 -0.90 -18.02
CA TYR A 103 22.26 -1.57 -19.31
C TYR A 103 22.55 -0.57 -20.44
N ILE A 104 21.79 0.52 -20.53
CA ILE A 104 22.01 1.58 -21.52
C ILE A 104 23.39 2.21 -21.35
N LEU A 105 23.77 2.56 -20.12
CA LEU A 105 25.06 3.17 -19.81
C LEU A 105 26.22 2.22 -20.13
N TYR A 106 26.11 0.95 -19.73
CA TYR A 106 27.10 -0.08 -20.02
C TYR A 106 27.37 -0.22 -21.52
N LYS A 107 26.32 -0.20 -22.34
CA LYS A 107 26.42 -0.40 -23.79
C LYS A 107 26.83 0.87 -24.55
N LYS A 108 26.34 2.05 -24.16
CA LYS A 108 26.48 3.29 -24.96
C LYS A 108 27.60 4.21 -24.48
N VAL A 109 28.05 4.08 -23.24
CA VAL A 109 29.01 5.03 -22.65
C VAL A 109 30.33 4.32 -22.37
N ALA A 110 31.23 4.33 -23.36
CA ALA A 110 32.56 3.72 -23.22
C ALA A 110 33.50 4.55 -22.31
N LYS A 111 33.45 5.88 -22.44
CA LYS A 111 34.26 6.81 -21.62
C LYS A 111 33.55 7.07 -20.28
N LYS A 112 34.23 6.84 -19.15
CA LYS A 112 33.69 6.93 -17.78
C LYS A 112 32.65 5.86 -17.38
N ARG A 113 32.66 4.71 -18.06
CA ARG A 113 31.75 3.59 -17.76
C ARG A 113 31.82 3.15 -16.29
N GLU A 114 33.02 3.02 -15.74
CA GLU A 114 33.23 2.52 -14.38
C GLU A 114 32.64 3.46 -13.32
N GLU A 115 32.89 4.77 -13.42
CA GLU A 115 32.32 5.79 -12.53
C GLU A 115 30.78 5.76 -12.55
N LEU A 116 30.18 5.71 -13.74
CA LEU A 116 28.72 5.69 -13.89
C LEU A 116 28.11 4.38 -13.40
N MET A 117 28.76 3.25 -13.63
CA MET A 117 28.31 1.95 -13.12
C MET A 117 28.38 1.91 -11.59
N ALA A 118 29.40 2.49 -10.95
CA ALA A 118 29.47 2.59 -9.50
C ALA A 118 28.27 3.37 -8.91
N ILE A 119 27.87 4.47 -9.54
CA ILE A 119 26.68 5.24 -9.15
C ILE A 119 25.41 4.39 -9.28
N VAL A 120 25.23 3.69 -10.41
CA VAL A 120 24.10 2.77 -10.63
C VAL A 120 24.06 1.68 -9.56
N THR A 121 25.20 1.10 -9.20
CA THR A 121 25.30 0.09 -8.14
C THR A 121 24.89 0.64 -6.77
N LEU A 122 25.28 1.87 -6.42
CA LEU A 122 24.85 2.51 -5.17
C LEU A 122 23.32 2.66 -5.10
N PHE A 123 22.69 3.13 -6.18
CA PHE A 123 21.23 3.22 -6.24
C PHE A 123 20.55 1.85 -6.19
N ALA A 124 21.12 0.83 -6.85
CA ALA A 124 20.62 -0.53 -6.78
C ALA A 124 20.68 -1.09 -5.36
N MET A 125 21.81 -0.91 -4.65
CA MET A 125 21.96 -1.35 -3.25
C MET A 125 20.94 -0.66 -2.34
N TYR A 126 20.72 0.66 -2.51
CA TYR A 126 19.71 1.40 -1.77
C TYR A 126 18.29 0.84 -2.01
N ALA A 127 17.93 0.58 -3.26
CA ALA A 127 16.62 0.06 -3.60
C ALA A 127 16.40 -1.37 -3.05
N ILE A 128 17.43 -2.22 -3.09
CA ILE A 128 17.40 -3.55 -2.45
C ILE A 128 17.18 -3.41 -0.94
N TYR A 129 17.95 -2.57 -0.26
CA TYR A 129 17.81 -2.34 1.17
C TYR A 129 16.39 -1.87 1.54
N LYS A 130 15.84 -0.90 0.81
CA LYS A 130 14.48 -0.41 1.06
C LYS A 130 13.42 -1.47 0.78
N SER A 131 13.63 -2.32 -0.22
CA SER A 131 12.75 -3.46 -0.50
C SER A 131 12.77 -4.46 0.65
N TYR A 132 13.96 -4.77 1.18
CA TYR A 132 14.11 -5.65 2.34
C TYR A 132 13.38 -5.11 3.57
N ILE A 133 13.56 -3.83 3.91
CA ILE A 133 12.86 -3.21 5.04
C ILE A 133 11.34 -3.23 4.86
N ALA A 134 10.85 -2.91 3.65
CA ALA A 134 9.41 -2.97 3.38
C ALA A 134 8.86 -4.41 3.48
N TYR A 135 9.66 -5.42 3.12
CA TYR A 135 9.29 -6.82 3.28
C TYR A 135 9.19 -7.22 4.76
N GLU A 136 10.18 -6.87 5.58
CA GLU A 136 10.17 -7.16 7.02
C GLU A 136 8.92 -6.56 7.70
N PHE A 137 8.65 -5.26 7.47
CA PHE A 137 7.45 -4.62 8.03
C PHE A 137 6.14 -5.22 7.50
N PHE A 138 6.12 -5.65 6.24
CA PHE A 138 4.95 -6.36 5.70
C PHE A 138 4.71 -7.68 6.44
N VAL A 139 5.76 -8.44 6.73
CA VAL A 139 5.68 -9.72 7.45
C VAL A 139 5.27 -9.49 8.91
N GLU A 140 5.85 -8.49 9.59
CA GLU A 140 5.48 -8.11 10.94
C GLU A 140 4.00 -7.75 11.05
N ALA A 141 3.53 -6.85 10.18
CA ALA A 141 2.12 -6.48 10.12
C ALA A 141 1.19 -7.66 9.79
N GLN A 142 1.68 -8.66 9.04
CA GLN A 142 0.93 -9.89 8.78
C GLN A 142 0.77 -10.74 10.04
N TRP A 143 1.81 -10.83 10.87
CA TRP A 143 1.75 -11.51 12.16
C TRP A 143 0.82 -10.80 13.14
N ASP A 144 0.89 -9.48 13.20
CA ASP A 144 0.00 -8.68 14.04
C ASP A 144 -1.46 -8.85 13.64
N ALA A 145 -1.77 -8.73 12.34
CA ALA A 145 -3.13 -8.94 11.84
C ALA A 145 -3.65 -10.34 12.19
N LYS A 146 -2.80 -11.37 12.08
CA LYS A 146 -3.16 -12.74 12.47
C LYS A 146 -3.41 -12.87 13.97
N TYR A 147 -2.58 -12.25 14.80
CA TYR A 147 -2.72 -12.26 16.25
C TYR A 147 -4.03 -11.59 16.68
N TYR A 148 -4.28 -10.35 16.23
CA TYR A 148 -5.48 -9.62 16.63
C TYR A 148 -6.76 -10.25 16.08
N LEU A 149 -6.72 -10.84 14.87
CA LEU A 149 -7.86 -11.60 14.37
C LEU A 149 -8.18 -12.79 15.31
N ALA A 150 -7.17 -13.55 15.75
CA ALA A 150 -7.39 -14.68 16.65
C ALA A 150 -7.91 -14.27 18.05
N VAL A 151 -7.65 -13.03 18.49
CA VAL A 151 -8.20 -12.48 19.74
C VAL A 151 -9.66 -12.04 19.55
N LEU A 152 -10.01 -11.56 18.35
CA LEU A 152 -11.33 -11.03 18.02
C LEU A 152 -12.34 -12.12 17.58
N THR A 153 -11.88 -13.31 17.23
CA THR A 153 -12.71 -14.45 16.74
C THR A 153 -12.65 -15.65 17.65
#